data_AF-A0A6I0F0W7-F1
#
_entry.id   AF-A0A6I0F0W7-F1
#
_cell.length_a   1.000
_cell.length_b   1.000
_cell.length_c   1.000
_cell.angle_alpha   90.00
_cell.angle_beta   90.00
_cell.angle_gamma   90.00
#
_symmetry.space_group_name_H-M   'P 1'
#
loop_
_entity.id
_entity.type
_entity.pdbx_description
1 polymer ?
#
loop_
_entity_poly.entity_id
_entity_poly.type
_entity_poly.pdbx_seq_one_letter_code
_entity_poly.pdbx_strand_id
1 'polypeptide(L)'
;MALSFKKVIEKATTINAKHVKAVKLIVRPKVFRTIFLDDRTRGFDNVKSFAMDDQSYYVCCPCCMQIEQIKVADFKGGSTLDVKCTSKKNSEIFKLDQTGSSTFGYKMAGYTVNLKGWEPEDKIMKGGRKNGTKL
;
A
#
# COMPACT_ATOMS: atom_id res chain seq x y z
N MET A 1 -11.97 7.83 5.74
CA MET A 1 -11.59 7.72 7.17
C MET A 1 -10.29 6.92 7.21
N ALA A 2 -9.24 7.42 7.85
CA ALA A 2 -7.95 6.71 7.89
C ALA A 2 -8.06 5.46 8.77
N LEU A 3 -7.62 4.30 8.26
CA LEU A 3 -7.63 3.05 9.01
C LEU A 3 -6.46 3.01 10.00
N SER A 4 -6.71 2.52 11.21
CA SER A 4 -5.65 2.26 12.17
C SER A 4 -5.06 0.87 11.93
N PHE A 5 -3.75 0.75 12.10
CA PHE A 5 -3.03 -0.52 11.92
C PHE A 5 -3.59 -1.63 12.82
N LYS A 6 -3.95 -1.31 14.08
CA LYS A 6 -4.59 -2.25 15.01
C LYS A 6 -5.88 -2.85 14.44
N LYS A 7 -6.77 -2.01 13.89
CA LYS A 7 -8.04 -2.47 13.30
C LYS A 7 -7.82 -3.34 12.06
N VAL A 8 -6.74 -3.10 11.32
CA VAL A 8 -6.37 -3.93 10.16
C VAL A 8 -5.90 -5.30 10.62
N ILE A 9 -5.04 -5.36 11.64
CA ILE A 9 -4.57 -6.63 12.20
C ILE A 9 -5.74 -7.47 12.73
N GLU A 10 -6.72 -6.86 13.40
CA GLU A 10 -7.89 -7.56 13.94
C GLU A 10 -8.81 -8.14 12.86
N LYS A 11 -8.82 -7.56 11.66
CA LYS A 11 -9.71 -7.95 10.55
C LYS A 11 -9.05 -8.85 9.51
N ALA A 12 -7.75 -8.67 9.31
CA ALA A 12 -7.04 -9.32 8.22
C ALA A 12 -6.92 -10.82 8.48
N THR A 13 -7.30 -11.62 7.49
CA THR A 13 -7.06 -13.07 7.49
C THR A 13 -5.60 -13.38 7.15
N THR A 14 -4.90 -12.46 6.50
CA THR A 14 -3.47 -12.60 6.25
C THR A 14 -2.72 -11.28 6.31
N ILE A 15 -1.53 -11.30 6.92
CA ILE A 15 -0.71 -10.12 7.20
C ILE A 15 0.75 -10.41 6.82
N ASN A 16 1.35 -9.53 6.05
CA ASN A 16 2.76 -9.49 5.69
C ASN A 16 3.28 -8.04 5.85
N ALA A 17 3.49 -7.65 7.11
CA ALA A 17 3.87 -6.29 7.49
C ALA A 17 5.39 -6.07 7.64
N LYS A 18 6.24 -7.03 7.24
CA LYS A 18 7.70 -6.96 7.45
C LYS A 18 8.38 -5.78 6.74
N HIS A 19 7.75 -5.28 5.68
CA HIS A 19 8.21 -4.12 4.91
C HIS A 19 7.49 -2.82 5.31
N VAL A 20 6.55 -2.89 6.26
CA VAL A 20 5.77 -1.73 6.70
C VAL A 20 6.43 -1.10 7.92
N LYS A 21 6.80 0.17 7.79
CA LYS A 21 7.32 1.01 8.87
C LYS A 21 6.25 1.98 9.32
N ALA A 22 6.09 2.12 10.63
CA ALA A 22 5.24 3.14 11.24
C ALA A 22 6.12 4.24 11.84
N VAL A 23 5.91 5.49 11.42
CA VAL A 23 6.65 6.64 11.95
C VAL A 23 5.67 7.57 12.66
N LYS A 24 5.97 7.88 13.92
CA LYS A 24 5.19 8.84 14.71
C LYS A 24 5.77 10.24 14.53
N LEU A 25 5.08 11.08 13.79
CA LEU A 25 5.42 12.47 13.54
C LEU A 25 4.82 13.38 14.61
N ILE A 26 5.61 14.36 15.04
CA ILE A 26 5.15 15.50 15.83
C ILE A 26 4.83 16.63 14.85
N VAL A 27 3.54 16.90 14.63
CA VAL A 27 3.11 17.93 13.66
C VAL A 27 2.97 19.29 14.34
N ARG A 28 2.65 19.28 15.63
CA ARG A 28 2.61 20.44 16.54
C ARG A 28 3.00 19.94 17.94
N PRO A 29 3.35 20.81 18.89
CA PRO A 29 3.80 20.42 20.23
C PRO A 29 2.89 19.43 20.98
N LYS A 30 1.62 19.28 20.57
CA LYS A 30 0.63 18.36 21.16
C LYS A 30 -0.13 17.50 20.13
N VAL A 31 0.29 17.50 18.86
CA VAL A 31 -0.40 16.74 17.80
C VAL A 31 0.57 15.72 17.21
N PHE A 32 0.27 14.45 17.46
CA PHE A 32 0.99 13.32 16.89
C PHE A 32 0.22 12.75 15.71
N ARG A 33 0.92 12.39 14.64
CA ARG A 33 0.38 11.62 13.53
C ARG A 33 1.24 10.41 13.28
N THR A 34 0.64 9.25 13.11
CA THR A 34 1.36 8.07 12.61
C THR A 34 1.20 8.00 11.10
N ILE A 35 2.32 7.90 10.41
CA ILE A 35 2.37 7.60 8.98
C ILE A 35 2.90 6.17 8.78
N PHE A 36 2.51 5.56 7.67
CA PHE A 36 2.89 4.21 7.30
C PHE A 36 3.59 4.23 5.94
N LEU A 37 4.75 3.57 5.88
CA LEU A 37 5.60 3.47 4.70
C LEU A 37 5.80 1.99 4.39
N ASP A 38 5.67 1.61 3.12
CA ASP A 38 6.01 0.27 2.65
C ASP A 38 7.28 0.34 1.79
N ASP A 39 8.36 -0.28 2.26
CA ASP A 39 9.68 -0.27 1.60
C ASP A 39 9.64 -0.88 0.18
N ARG A 40 8.60 -1.64 -0.17
CA ARG A 40 8.43 -2.22 -1.51
C ARG A 40 7.91 -1.21 -2.53
N THR A 41 7.49 -0.03 -2.08
CA THR A 41 6.97 1.02 -2.95
C THR A 41 8.10 1.60 -3.80
N ARG A 42 8.02 1.40 -5.12
CA ARG A 42 8.99 1.99 -6.07
C ARG A 42 8.46 3.30 -6.61
N GLY A 43 9.18 4.40 -6.33
CA GLY A 43 8.98 5.69 -7.00
C GLY A 43 7.57 6.29 -6.87
N PHE A 44 6.80 5.93 -5.83
CA PHE A 44 5.37 6.28 -5.63
C PHE A 44 4.36 5.59 -6.57
N ASP A 45 4.81 4.69 -7.45
CA ASP A 45 3.95 4.15 -8.51
C ASP A 45 3.47 2.72 -8.23
N ASN A 46 4.35 1.85 -7.70
CA ASN A 46 4.05 0.43 -7.54
C ASN A 46 3.88 0.06 -6.06
N VAL A 47 2.64 -0.13 -5.63
CA VAL A 47 2.27 -0.43 -4.24
C VAL A 47 1.89 -1.90 -4.10
N LYS A 48 2.28 -2.49 -2.98
CA LYS A 48 1.91 -3.84 -2.57
C LYS A 48 0.92 -3.74 -1.41
N SER A 49 -0.06 -4.64 -1.35
CA SER A 49 -0.80 -4.83 -0.10
C SER A 49 0.15 -5.27 1.00
N PHE A 50 -0.19 -5.06 2.26
CA PHE A 50 0.53 -5.64 3.39
C PHE A 50 -0.38 -6.52 4.24
N ALA A 51 -1.69 -6.43 4.05
CA ALA A 51 -2.67 -7.31 4.66
C ALA A 51 -3.86 -7.52 3.73
N MET A 52 -4.65 -8.55 3.97
CA MET A 52 -5.92 -8.79 3.30
C MET A 52 -6.92 -9.49 4.22
N ASP A 53 -8.20 -9.29 3.93
CA ASP A 53 -9.30 -10.14 4.36
C ASP A 53 -10.03 -10.70 3.13
N ASP A 54 -11.15 -11.39 3.33
CA ASP A 54 -11.91 -12.04 2.25
C ASP A 54 -12.49 -11.04 1.24
N GLN A 55 -12.64 -9.77 1.62
CA GLN A 55 -13.29 -8.74 0.81
C GLN A 55 -12.33 -7.64 0.36
N SER A 56 -11.16 -7.51 0.99
CA SER A 56 -10.33 -6.33 0.86
C SER A 56 -8.82 -6.60 0.96
N TYR A 57 -8.07 -5.80 0.21
CA TYR A 57 -6.64 -5.60 0.37
C TYR A 57 -6.36 -4.31 1.13
N TYR A 58 -5.35 -4.34 2.00
CA TYR A 58 -4.89 -3.18 2.76
C TYR A 58 -3.51 -2.77 2.27
N VAL A 59 -3.35 -1.48 1.93
CA VAL A 59 -2.12 -0.91 1.36
C VAL A 59 -1.66 0.30 2.16
N CYS A 60 -0.35 0.58 2.16
CA CYS A 60 0.15 1.89 2.57
C CYS A 60 0.10 2.82 1.35
N CYS A 61 -0.81 3.80 1.37
CA CYS A 61 -0.93 4.76 0.27
C CYS A 61 0.31 5.66 0.24
N PRO A 62 1.07 5.71 -0.86
CA PRO A 62 2.31 6.49 -0.92
C PRO A 62 2.04 7.99 -0.97
N CYS A 63 0.85 8.42 -1.41
CA CYS A 63 0.49 9.84 -1.50
C CYS A 63 0.25 10.47 -0.13
N CYS A 64 -0.52 9.80 0.74
CA CYS A 64 -0.90 10.34 2.05
C CYS A 64 -0.26 9.61 3.24
N MET A 65 0.50 8.54 2.97
CA MET A 65 1.15 7.68 3.96
C MET A 65 0.17 7.13 5.02
N GLN A 66 -1.09 6.93 4.64
CA GLN A 66 -2.13 6.31 5.45
C GLN A 66 -2.45 4.92 4.91
N ILE A 67 -3.08 4.10 5.75
CA ILE A 67 -3.58 2.81 5.31
C ILE A 67 -4.89 3.01 4.56
N GLU A 68 -4.97 2.46 3.35
CA GLU A 68 -6.16 2.41 2.53
C GLU A 68 -6.65 0.97 2.37
N GLN A 69 -7.97 0.83 2.23
CA GLN A 69 -8.65 -0.43 1.97
C GLN A 69 -9.17 -0.41 0.54
N ILE A 70 -8.88 -1.47 -0.20
CA ILE A 70 -9.23 -1.65 -1.61
C ILE A 70 -10.02 -2.93 -1.72
N LYS A 71 -11.18 -2.91 -2.39
CA LYS A 71 -12.02 -4.11 -2.47
C LYS A 71 -11.42 -5.10 -3.45
N VAL A 72 -11.49 -6.39 -3.13
CA VAL A 72 -11.08 -7.48 -4.03
C VAL A 72 -11.84 -7.38 -5.37
N ALA A 73 -13.11 -7.00 -5.32
CA ALA A 73 -13.96 -6.80 -6.50
C ALA A 73 -13.44 -5.74 -7.48
N ASP A 74 -12.64 -4.77 -7.02
CA ASP A 74 -12.11 -3.70 -7.87
C ASP A 74 -11.07 -4.21 -8.86
N PHE A 75 -10.45 -5.37 -8.59
CA PHE A 75 -9.42 -5.96 -9.43
C PHE A 75 -9.95 -6.64 -10.69
N LYS A 76 -11.27 -6.77 -10.92
CA LYS A 76 -11.93 -7.26 -12.16
C LYS A 76 -11.17 -8.37 -12.95
N GLY A 77 -10.57 -9.34 -12.25
CA GLY A 77 -9.85 -10.48 -12.86
C GLY A 77 -8.36 -10.25 -13.18
N GLY A 78 -7.82 -9.06 -12.89
CA GLY A 78 -6.39 -8.73 -12.99
C GLY A 78 -5.68 -8.75 -11.64
N SER A 79 -4.35 -8.68 -11.67
CA SER A 79 -3.52 -8.56 -10.47
C SER A 79 -3.11 -7.11 -10.17
N THR A 80 -3.59 -6.15 -10.96
CA THR A 80 -3.19 -4.74 -10.90
C THR A 80 -4.40 -3.83 -10.93
N LEU A 81 -4.36 -2.75 -10.18
CA LEU A 81 -5.42 -1.75 -10.10
C LEU A 81 -4.82 -0.35 -9.99
N ASP A 82 -5.28 0.57 -10.83
CA ASP A 82 -4.96 1.99 -10.68
C ASP A 82 -5.89 2.64 -9.66
N VAL A 83 -5.30 3.15 -8.58
CA VAL A 83 -6.00 3.67 -7.42
C VAL A 83 -5.71 5.17 -7.28
N LYS A 84 -6.76 5.94 -7.04
CA LYS A 84 -6.61 7.34 -6.61
C LYS A 84 -6.64 7.40 -5.09
N CYS A 85 -5.71 8.14 -4.49
CA CYS A 85 -5.69 8.39 -3.04
C CYS A 85 -7.06 8.89 -2.56
N THR A 86 -7.62 8.19 -1.57
CA THR A 86 -8.96 8.44 -1.02
C THR A 86 -8.97 9.63 -0.06
N SER A 87 -7.84 9.87 0.63
CA SER A 87 -7.59 11.06 1.43
C SER A 87 -7.26 12.24 0.51
N LYS A 88 -8.26 12.75 -0.22
CA LYS A 88 -8.24 13.93 -1.12
C LYS A 88 -7.80 15.27 -0.47
N LYS A 89 -7.12 15.26 0.69
CA LYS A 89 -6.50 16.48 1.23
C LYS A 89 -5.14 16.65 0.54
N ASN A 90 -5.15 17.38 -0.57
CA ASN A 90 -4.02 18.01 -1.26
C ASN A 90 -2.64 17.48 -0.84
N SER A 91 -2.08 16.57 -1.63
CA SER A 91 -0.63 16.38 -1.65
C SER A 91 -0.12 17.04 -2.93
N GLU A 92 0.25 18.32 -2.81
CA GLU A 92 1.22 18.92 -3.73
C GLU A 92 2.56 18.23 -3.47
N ILE A 93 3.08 17.53 -4.47
CA ILE A 93 4.43 16.97 -4.42
C ILE A 93 5.34 17.97 -5.10
N PHE A 94 6.07 18.76 -4.31
CA PHE A 94 7.11 19.64 -4.85
C PHE A 94 8.32 18.79 -5.26
N LYS A 95 8.54 18.63 -6.57
CA LYS A 95 9.89 18.36 -7.07
C LYS A 95 10.61 19.71 -7.12
N LEU A 96 11.63 19.88 -6.28
CA LEU A 96 12.62 20.93 -6.47
C LEU A 96 13.36 20.62 -7.76
N ASP A 97 12.94 21.26 -8.86
CA ASP A 97 13.77 21.37 -10.04
C ASP A 97 14.63 22.62 -9.87
N GLN A 98 15.95 22.46 -9.96
CA GLN A 98 16.92 23.46 -9.55
C GLN A 98 17.11 24.57 -10.61
N THR A 99 16.12 24.78 -11.47
CA THR A 99 16.21 25.72 -12.58
C THR A 99 14.89 26.45 -12.80
N GLY A 100 14.86 27.69 -12.33
CA GLY A 100 14.17 28.85 -12.92
C GLY A 100 12.77 28.67 -13.52
N SER A 101 11.79 29.24 -12.81
CA SER A 101 10.48 29.73 -13.30
C SER A 101 9.56 28.73 -14.01
N SER A 102 8.42 28.43 -13.40
CA SER A 102 7.25 27.92 -14.12
C SER A 102 5.96 28.10 -13.32
N THR A 103 4.86 28.31 -14.03
CA THR A 103 3.50 28.26 -13.46
C THR A 103 3.15 26.81 -13.20
N PHE A 104 2.76 26.47 -11.97
CA PHE A 104 2.62 25.08 -11.53
C PHE A 104 1.16 24.62 -11.58
N GLY A 105 0.89 23.57 -12.37
CA GLY A 105 -0.34 22.78 -12.28
C GLY A 105 0.00 21.37 -11.83
N TYR A 106 -0.51 20.93 -10.67
CA TYR A 106 -0.33 19.57 -10.19
C TYR A 106 -1.53 18.71 -10.59
N LYS A 107 -1.28 17.60 -11.30
CA LYS A 107 -2.25 16.51 -11.48
C LYS A 107 -1.84 15.38 -10.55
N MET A 108 -2.73 14.97 -9.65
CA MET A 108 -2.51 13.78 -8.84
C MET A 108 -2.36 12.56 -9.76
N ALA A 109 -1.14 12.03 -9.87
CA ALA A 109 -0.94 10.68 -10.36
C ALA A 109 -1.49 9.73 -9.29
N GLY A 110 -2.45 8.88 -9.66
CA GLY A 110 -2.80 7.75 -8.82
C GLY A 110 -1.58 6.83 -8.63
N TYR A 111 -1.74 5.79 -7.85
CA TYR A 111 -0.73 4.74 -7.70
C TYR A 111 -1.31 3.42 -8.19
N THR A 112 -0.46 2.52 -8.67
CA THR A 112 -0.87 1.19 -9.11
C THR A 112 -0.63 0.21 -7.96
N VAL A 113 -1.69 -0.47 -7.54
CA VAL A 113 -1.57 -1.61 -6.62
C VAL A 113 -1.33 -2.86 -7.44
N ASN A 114 -0.30 -3.63 -7.08
CA ASN A 114 0.11 -4.82 -7.80
C ASN A 114 0.19 -6.01 -6.84
N LEU A 115 -0.60 -7.05 -7.07
CA LEU A 115 -0.67 -8.25 -6.22
C LEU A 115 0.34 -9.35 -6.61
N LYS A 116 1.06 -9.22 -7.74
CA LYS A 116 2.01 -10.25 -8.20
C LYS A 116 3.17 -10.43 -7.23
N GLY A 117 3.52 -11.68 -6.91
CA GLY A 117 4.68 -12.00 -6.06
C GLY A 117 4.59 -11.42 -4.64
N TRP A 118 3.39 -11.02 -4.20
CA TRP A 118 3.15 -10.50 -2.87
C TRP A 118 2.72 -11.58 -1.87
N GLU A 119 2.46 -12.80 -2.36
CA GLU A 119 1.82 -13.84 -1.56
C GLU A 119 2.47 -14.03 -0.18
N PRO A 120 1.64 -14.18 0.88
CA PRO A 120 2.13 -14.49 2.21
C PRO A 120 2.85 -15.84 2.17
N GLU A 121 4.05 -15.89 2.75
CA GLU A 121 4.96 -17.05 2.67
C GLU A 121 4.32 -18.37 3.16
N ASP A 122 3.30 -18.27 4.02
CA ASP A 122 2.52 -19.41 4.52
C ASP A 122 1.72 -20.16 3.43
N LYS A 123 1.47 -19.55 2.27
CA LYS A 123 0.87 -20.21 1.10
C LYS A 123 1.91 -20.78 0.12
N ILE A 124 3.15 -20.28 0.16
CA ILE A 124 4.25 -20.77 -0.66
C ILE A 124 4.68 -22.18 -0.19
N MET A 125 4.56 -22.47 1.11
CA MET A 125 4.94 -23.78 1.66
C MET A 125 3.92 -24.92 1.47
N LYS A 126 2.71 -24.66 0.94
CA LYS A 126 1.71 -25.73 0.69
C LYS A 126 1.61 -26.19 -0.77
N GLY A 127 2.39 -25.59 -1.68
CA GLY A 127 2.30 -25.84 -3.13
C GLY A 127 3.37 -26.77 -3.73
N GLY A 128 4.28 -27.35 -2.93
CA GLY A 128 5.52 -27.93 -3.47
C GLY A 128 5.95 -29.28 -2.90
N ARG A 129 5.11 -30.31 -2.98
CA ARG A 129 5.56 -31.70 -3.16
C ARG A 129 4.41 -32.59 -3.63
N LYS A 130 4.18 -32.58 -4.94
CA LYS A 130 3.58 -33.74 -5.63
C LYS A 130 4.55 -34.20 -6.71
N ASN A 131 4.75 -35.51 -6.70
CA ASN A 131 5.42 -36.38 -7.68
C ASN A 131 6.94 -36.58 -7.47
N GLY A 132 7.46 -37.81 -7.40
CA GLY A 132 6.82 -39.08 -7.73
C GLY A 132 7.54 -40.30 -7.15
N THR A 133 6.71 -41.26 -6.74
CA THR A 133 7.05 -42.68 -6.69
C THR A 133 7.02 -43.25 -8.10
N LYS A 134 8.03 -44.07 -8.43
CA LYS A 134 8.17 -45.12 -9.48
C LYS A 134 9.64 -45.11 -9.90
N LEU A 135 10.41 -46.19 -9.91
CA LEU A 135 10.23 -47.64 -9.73
C LEU A 135 11.47 -48.16 -8.99
#